data_AF-A0A1I8AJX3-F1
#
_entry.id   AF-A0A1I8AJX3-F1
#
_cell.length_a   1.000
_cell.length_b   1.000
_cell.length_c   1.000
_cell.angle_alpha   90.00
_cell.angle_beta   90.00
_cell.angle_gamma   90.00
#
_symmetry.space_group_name_H-M   'P 1'
#
loop_
_entity.id
_entity.type
_entity.pdbx_description
1 polymer ?
#
loop_
_entity_poly.entity_id
_entity_poly.type
_entity_poly.pdbx_seq_one_letter_code
_entity_poly.pdbx_strand_id
1 'polypeptide(L)'
;MFSVEHVYTIKGRGTVVTGKLERGTLKRGDKVEIVGHDKSGVKSVITGLESFHKTVEQAEPGDQLGILLRSTGPKDVRRGCVVLPEGHQHKPTDKARAQLYVLKPEEGGAKTPLANYFSEHVFSLTWDTGAMLKIIGKDFIMPGEVSEVELNLHSQMFIEPQQRFTIRKGNTTIGTGVFTELLESQTDEDKDPKHKKKMMKAEMERLGFNPYGEIMEKRLKPDYSNSPKDNPLAKEFDGVQQ
;
A
#
# COMPACT_ATOMS: atom_id res chain seq x y z
N MET A 1 15.68 -7.80 8.84
CA MET A 1 14.42 -7.44 8.17
C MET A 1 14.20 -8.40 7.03
N PHE A 2 13.13 -9.17 7.10
CA PHE A 2 12.74 -10.13 6.07
C PHE A 2 11.44 -9.68 5.42
N SER A 3 11.43 -9.57 4.09
CA SER A 3 10.28 -9.11 3.31
C SER A 3 9.39 -10.30 2.94
N VAL A 4 8.10 -10.25 3.23
CA VAL A 4 7.17 -11.38 2.99
C VAL A 4 6.59 -11.28 1.58
N GLU A 5 6.78 -12.33 0.79
CA GLU A 5 6.28 -12.46 -0.60
C GLU A 5 5.08 -13.39 -0.69
N HIS A 6 5.18 -14.58 -0.09
CA HIS A 6 4.10 -15.56 -0.06
C HIS A 6 3.88 -16.10 1.36
N VAL A 7 2.65 -16.54 1.61
CA VAL A 7 2.22 -17.05 2.90
C VAL A 7 1.46 -18.36 2.69
N TYR A 8 1.90 -19.40 3.40
CA TYR A 8 1.33 -20.74 3.36
C TYR A 8 0.99 -21.17 4.78
N THR A 9 -0.25 -21.55 5.04
CA THR A 9 -0.64 -22.05 6.37
C THR A 9 -0.69 -23.57 6.34
N ILE A 10 0.09 -24.21 7.20
CA ILE A 10 0.14 -25.66 7.35
C ILE A 10 -0.61 -26.03 8.63
N LYS A 11 -1.76 -26.70 8.47
CA LYS A 11 -2.60 -27.14 9.59
C LYS A 11 -1.77 -27.95 10.59
N GLY A 12 -1.74 -27.52 11.85
CA GLY A 12 -1.02 -28.19 12.93
C GLY A 12 0.50 -27.91 13.00
N ARG A 13 1.09 -27.23 12.02
CA ARG A 13 2.54 -26.89 12.01
C ARG A 13 2.80 -25.40 12.20
N GLY A 14 1.93 -24.54 11.68
CA GLY A 14 2.05 -23.07 11.74
C GLY A 14 1.94 -22.41 10.37
N THR A 15 2.44 -21.18 10.25
CA THR A 15 2.47 -20.45 8.99
C THR A 15 3.91 -20.39 8.47
N VAL A 16 4.10 -20.85 7.24
CA VAL A 16 5.34 -20.66 6.49
C VAL A 16 5.20 -19.39 5.67
N VAL A 17 6.14 -18.46 5.82
CA VAL A 17 6.23 -17.29 4.96
C VAL A 17 7.53 -17.33 4.17
N THR A 18 7.45 -17.02 2.89
CA THR A 18 8.61 -17.00 2.00
C THR A 18 8.92 -15.57 1.57
N GLY A 19 10.18 -15.33 1.24
CA GLY A 19 10.65 -14.07 0.74
C GLY A 19 12.14 -13.93 0.97
N LYS A 20 12.58 -12.68 1.06
CA LYS A 20 13.99 -12.34 1.03
C LYS A 20 14.44 -11.74 2.36
N LEU A 21 15.59 -12.17 2.85
CA LEU A 21 16.26 -11.49 3.94
C LEU A 21 16.98 -10.24 3.39
N GLU A 22 16.46 -9.06 3.67
CA GLU A 22 17.01 -7.81 3.11
C GLU A 22 18.22 -7.31 3.90
N ARG A 23 18.20 -7.45 5.23
CA ARG A 23 19.29 -7.02 6.13
C ARG A 23 19.28 -7.75 7.47
N GLY A 24 20.44 -7.82 8.10
CA GLY A 24 20.66 -8.55 9.36
C GLY A 24 20.76 -10.06 9.15
N THR A 25 20.67 -10.83 10.23
CA THR A 25 20.72 -12.29 10.20
C THR A 25 19.45 -12.87 10.78
N LEU A 26 19.06 -14.08 10.37
CA LEU A 26 17.95 -14.82 10.97
C LEU A 26 18.41 -16.21 11.40
N LYS A 27 17.98 -16.64 12.59
CA LYS A 27 18.27 -17.97 13.14
C LYS A 27 17.00 -18.63 13.67
N ARG A 28 17.05 -19.95 13.75
CA ARG A 28 16.00 -20.72 14.42
C ARG A 28 15.97 -20.34 15.91
N GLY A 29 14.78 -20.08 16.43
CA GLY A 29 14.57 -19.64 17.81
C GLY A 29 14.46 -18.12 17.98
N ASP A 30 14.78 -17.33 16.96
CA ASP A 30 14.66 -15.88 17.04
C ASP A 30 13.21 -15.46 17.29
N LYS A 31 13.05 -14.53 18.23
CA LYS A 31 11.76 -13.86 18.49
C LYS A 31 11.61 -12.68 17.55
N VAL A 32 10.46 -12.59 16.92
CA VAL A 32 10.21 -11.65 15.84
C VAL A 32 8.85 -10.97 15.97
N GLU A 33 8.74 -9.82 15.33
CA GLU A 33 7.52 -9.04 15.19
C GLU A 33 7.21 -8.85 13.70
N ILE A 34 5.92 -8.99 13.35
CA ILE A 34 5.41 -8.78 12.00
C ILE A 34 4.80 -7.38 11.93
N VAL A 35 5.20 -6.62 10.91
CA VAL A 35 4.78 -5.22 10.70
C VAL A 35 4.26 -5.03 9.29
N GLY A 36 3.25 -4.17 9.15
CA GLY A 36 2.70 -3.73 7.87
C GLY A 36 1.24 -4.14 7.69
N HIS A 37 0.52 -3.39 6.86
CA HIS A 37 -0.92 -3.51 6.66
C HIS A 37 -1.72 -3.30 7.95
N ASP A 38 -1.49 -2.17 8.61
CA ASP A 38 -2.16 -1.77 9.86
C ASP A 38 -1.86 -2.71 11.05
N LYS A 39 -0.90 -3.63 10.87
CA LYS A 39 -0.37 -4.48 11.92
C LYS A 39 0.88 -3.85 12.50
N SER A 40 0.87 -3.68 13.82
CA SER A 40 2.01 -3.28 14.62
C SER A 40 2.32 -4.39 15.63
N GLY A 41 3.46 -5.07 15.45
CA GLY A 41 4.04 -5.91 16.51
C GLY A 41 3.35 -7.26 16.74
N VAL A 42 2.85 -7.94 15.69
CA VAL A 42 2.37 -9.32 15.89
C VAL A 42 3.57 -10.22 16.19
N LYS A 43 3.66 -10.69 17.43
CA LYS A 43 4.80 -11.46 17.93
C LYS A 43 4.75 -12.91 17.46
N SER A 44 5.91 -13.43 17.10
CA SER A 44 6.10 -14.84 16.77
C SER A 44 7.52 -15.30 17.10
N VAL A 45 7.78 -16.58 16.90
CA VAL A 45 9.09 -17.22 17.03
C VAL A 45 9.37 -18.04 15.79
N ILE A 46 10.57 -17.88 15.22
CA ILE A 46 11.03 -18.67 14.09
C ILE A 46 11.33 -20.09 14.59
N THR A 47 10.60 -21.08 14.08
CA THR A 47 10.76 -22.49 14.47
C THR A 47 11.48 -23.33 13.42
N GLY A 48 11.62 -22.82 12.21
CA GLY A 48 12.35 -23.46 11.11
C GLY A 48 12.72 -22.43 10.04
N LEU A 49 13.84 -22.68 9.38
CA LEU A 49 14.36 -21.93 8.24
C LEU A 49 14.66 -22.95 7.15
N GLU A 50 14.14 -22.75 5.95
CA GLU A 50 14.32 -23.66 4.83
C GLU A 50 14.63 -22.87 3.55
N SER A 51 15.66 -23.27 2.81
CA SER A 51 15.97 -22.75 1.47
C SER A 51 16.16 -23.93 0.51
N PHE A 52 15.46 -23.93 -0.62
CA PHE A 52 15.51 -25.00 -1.63
C PHE A 52 15.42 -26.43 -1.05
N HIS A 53 14.42 -26.69 -0.22
CA HIS A 53 14.19 -27.98 0.45
C HIS A 53 15.30 -28.45 1.41
N LYS A 54 16.19 -27.54 1.83
CA LYS A 54 17.22 -27.79 2.83
C LYS A 54 16.97 -26.94 4.07
N THR A 55 17.12 -27.55 5.24
CA THR A 55 17.12 -26.83 6.51
C THR A 55 18.36 -25.94 6.60
N VAL A 56 18.16 -24.70 7.00
CA VAL A 56 19.22 -23.70 7.19
C VAL A 56 19.30 -23.38 8.68
N GLU A 57 20.51 -23.29 9.25
CA GLU A 57 20.66 -22.92 10.67
C GLU A 57 20.63 -21.40 10.87
N GLN A 58 21.24 -20.67 9.94
CA GLN A 58 21.33 -19.21 9.92
C GLN A 58 21.23 -18.71 8.48
N ALA A 59 20.44 -17.67 8.26
CA ALA A 59 20.31 -16.99 6.97
C ALA A 59 21.02 -15.63 6.97
N GLU A 60 21.50 -15.23 5.80
CA GLU A 60 22.24 -13.99 5.56
C GLU A 60 21.49 -13.06 4.58
N PRO A 61 21.83 -11.75 4.56
CA PRO A 61 21.22 -10.82 3.62
C PRO A 61 21.39 -11.27 2.16
N GLY A 62 20.29 -11.26 1.41
CA GLY A 62 20.25 -11.74 0.03
C GLY A 62 19.61 -13.12 -0.12
N ASP A 63 19.54 -13.91 0.95
CA ASP A 63 18.94 -15.24 0.91
C ASP A 63 17.44 -15.19 0.63
N GLN A 64 17.01 -16.06 -0.29
CA GLN A 64 15.61 -16.39 -0.52
C GLN A 64 15.28 -17.66 0.26
N LEU A 65 14.36 -17.56 1.22
CA LEU A 65 14.04 -18.66 2.12
C LEU A 65 12.58 -18.65 2.59
N GLY A 66 12.14 -19.80 3.08
CA GLY A 66 10.92 -19.97 3.85
C GLY A 66 11.24 -19.96 5.35
N ILE A 67 10.45 -19.24 6.13
CA ILE A 67 10.55 -19.23 7.59
C ILE A 67 9.23 -19.76 8.18
N LEU A 68 9.32 -20.70 9.11
CA LEU A 68 8.16 -21.25 9.81
C LEU A 68 7.92 -20.47 11.10
N LEU A 69 6.81 -19.75 11.15
CA LEU A 69 6.38 -18.93 12.27
C LEU A 69 5.42 -19.70 13.19
N ARG A 70 5.71 -19.68 14.48
CA ARG A 70 4.87 -20.29 15.51
C ARG A 70 3.67 -19.40 15.84
N SER A 71 2.52 -20.03 16.10
CA SER A 71 1.32 -19.38 16.63
C SER A 71 0.79 -18.20 15.81
N THR A 72 1.13 -18.13 14.52
CA THR A 72 0.54 -17.18 13.56
C THR A 72 -0.55 -17.87 12.75
N GLY A 73 -1.64 -17.16 12.50
CA GLY A 73 -2.70 -17.57 11.60
C GLY A 73 -2.67 -16.84 10.26
N PRO A 74 -3.57 -17.22 9.31
CA PRO A 74 -3.68 -16.58 8.00
C PRO A 74 -3.98 -15.07 8.04
N LYS A 75 -4.59 -14.60 9.14
CA LYS A 75 -4.90 -13.18 9.33
C LYS A 75 -3.74 -12.38 9.87
N ASP A 76 -2.71 -13.03 10.42
CA ASP A 76 -1.63 -12.37 11.17
C ASP A 76 -0.49 -11.91 10.27
N VAL A 77 -0.31 -12.58 9.14
CA VAL A 77 0.74 -12.27 8.16
C VAL A 77 0.18 -12.41 6.75
N ARG A 78 0.56 -11.47 5.89
CA ARG A 78 0.27 -11.51 4.45
C ARG A 78 1.44 -10.99 3.65
N ARG A 79 1.40 -11.17 2.33
CA ARG A 79 2.35 -10.52 1.41
C ARG A 79 2.40 -9.03 1.71
N GLY A 80 3.61 -8.46 1.70
CA GLY A 80 3.82 -7.04 1.96
C GLY A 80 4.07 -6.69 3.43
N CYS A 81 3.83 -7.63 4.35
CA CYS A 81 4.38 -7.50 5.70
C CYS A 81 5.90 -7.67 5.68
N VAL A 82 6.56 -7.15 6.71
CA VAL A 82 7.95 -7.43 7.02
C VAL A 82 8.06 -8.11 8.38
N VAL A 83 9.07 -8.95 8.53
CA VAL A 83 9.45 -9.59 9.79
C VAL A 83 10.71 -8.92 10.33
N LEU A 84 10.62 -8.45 11.57
CA LEU A 84 11.64 -7.70 12.28
C LEU A 84 11.98 -8.39 13.61
N PRO A 85 13.15 -8.16 14.20
CA PRO A 85 13.43 -8.62 15.57
C PRO A 85 12.41 -8.08 16.56
N GLU A 86 12.04 -8.88 17.57
CA GLU A 86 11.19 -8.39 18.67
C GLU A 86 11.81 -7.17 19.37
N GLY A 87 11.00 -6.16 19.68
CA GLY A 87 11.47 -4.92 20.32
C GLY A 87 12.11 -3.90 19.36
N HIS A 88 11.93 -4.04 18.05
CA HIS A 88 12.39 -3.04 17.10
C HIS A 88 11.72 -1.68 17.33
N GLN A 89 12.39 -0.59 16.97
CA GLN A 89 11.86 0.78 17.17
C GLN A 89 11.02 1.31 15.99
N HIS A 90 10.99 0.58 14.87
CA HIS A 90 10.25 1.01 13.69
C HIS A 90 8.76 1.11 13.96
N LYS A 91 8.15 2.25 13.61
CA LYS A 91 6.70 2.47 13.67
C LYS A 91 6.13 2.44 12.26
N PRO A 92 5.15 1.57 11.96
CA PRO A 92 4.50 1.60 10.65
C PRO A 92 3.80 2.95 10.45
N THR A 93 3.82 3.46 9.22
CA THR A 93 3.19 4.74 8.88
C THR A 93 2.33 4.61 7.64
N ASP A 94 1.29 5.42 7.58
CA ASP A 94 0.44 5.63 6.41
C ASP A 94 0.69 6.99 5.76
N LYS A 95 1.71 7.73 6.21
CA LYS A 95 2.01 9.07 5.71
C LYS A 95 3.50 9.32 5.60
N ALA A 96 3.97 9.75 4.42
CA ALA A 96 5.39 10.02 4.19
C ALA A 96 5.61 11.11 3.14
N ARG A 97 6.69 11.87 3.29
CA ARG A 97 7.23 12.75 2.25
C ARG A 97 8.18 11.97 1.35
N ALA A 98 8.19 12.32 0.07
CA ALA A 98 8.99 11.64 -0.92
C ALA A 98 9.44 12.58 -2.05
N GLN A 99 10.55 12.20 -2.68
CA GLN A 99 10.94 12.72 -3.99
C GLN A 99 10.43 11.77 -5.07
N LEU A 100 9.67 12.29 -6.02
CA LEU A 100 9.05 11.53 -7.10
C LEU A 100 9.53 12.04 -8.46
N TYR A 101 10.07 11.13 -9.27
CA TYR A 101 10.29 11.32 -10.70
C TYR A 101 9.12 10.72 -11.48
N VAL A 102 8.48 11.50 -12.33
CA VAL A 102 7.43 11.03 -13.25
C VAL A 102 8.08 10.59 -14.56
N LEU A 103 7.84 9.35 -14.97
CA LEU A 103 8.44 8.77 -16.17
C LEU A 103 7.93 9.45 -17.43
N LYS A 104 8.81 9.66 -18.40
CA LYS A 104 8.47 10.15 -19.73
C LYS A 104 7.74 9.07 -20.54
N PRO A 105 6.96 9.44 -21.56
CA PRO A 105 6.34 8.47 -22.47
C PRO A 105 7.36 7.52 -23.13
N GLU A 106 8.56 8.01 -23.45
CA GLU A 106 9.65 7.21 -24.05
C GLU A 106 10.22 6.17 -23.07
N GLU A 107 10.06 6.40 -21.77
CA GLU A 107 10.44 5.48 -20.69
C GLU A 107 9.29 4.51 -20.32
N GLY A 108 8.18 4.55 -21.07
CA GLY A 108 6.97 3.77 -20.80
C GLY A 108 6.00 4.43 -19.81
N GLY A 109 6.23 5.69 -19.45
CA GLY A 109 5.36 6.47 -18.57
C GLY A 109 4.09 7.00 -19.25
N ALA A 110 3.32 7.81 -18.51
CA ALA A 110 2.10 8.42 -19.02
C ALA A 110 2.40 9.72 -19.80
N LYS A 111 1.59 10.01 -20.83
CA LYS A 111 1.62 11.31 -21.53
C LYS A 111 0.95 12.42 -20.72
N THR A 112 0.01 12.05 -19.86
CA THR A 112 -0.76 12.99 -19.04
C THR A 112 0.03 13.41 -17.81
N PRO A 113 0.06 14.72 -17.48
CA PRO A 113 0.64 15.20 -16.22
C PRO A 113 0.00 14.54 -14.99
N LEU A 114 0.77 14.45 -13.92
CA LEU A 114 0.27 13.99 -12.63
C LEU A 114 -0.34 15.18 -11.88
N ALA A 115 -1.62 15.05 -11.49
CA ALA A 115 -2.34 16.07 -10.76
C ALA A 115 -2.31 15.83 -9.24
N ASN A 116 -2.54 16.89 -8.48
CA ASN A 116 -2.70 16.85 -7.03
C ASN A 116 -3.91 15.99 -6.62
N TYR A 117 -3.89 15.37 -5.45
CA TYR A 117 -4.93 14.46 -4.91
C TYR A 117 -5.30 13.25 -5.79
N PHE A 118 -4.50 12.98 -6.82
CA PHE A 118 -4.63 11.77 -7.61
C PHE A 118 -4.31 10.54 -6.77
N SER A 119 -4.92 9.41 -7.10
CA SER A 119 -4.81 8.19 -6.30
C SER A 119 -4.48 6.98 -7.14
N GLU A 120 -3.34 6.37 -6.84
CA GLU A 120 -2.81 5.20 -7.55
C GLU A 120 -2.14 4.24 -6.59
N HIS A 121 -1.71 3.09 -7.10
CA HIS A 121 -1.04 2.08 -6.30
C HIS A 121 0.45 2.39 -6.21
N VAL A 122 0.94 2.46 -4.97
CA VAL A 122 2.36 2.57 -4.64
C VAL A 122 2.87 1.17 -4.32
N PHE A 123 4.01 0.82 -4.91
CA PHE A 123 4.69 -0.45 -4.71
C PHE A 123 6.05 -0.20 -4.08
N SER A 124 6.35 -0.87 -2.98
CA SER A 124 7.67 -0.84 -2.36
C SER A 124 7.93 -2.15 -1.63
N LEU A 125 9.17 -2.64 -1.67
CA LEU A 125 9.52 -4.00 -1.25
C LEU A 125 8.56 -5.02 -1.89
N THR A 126 7.80 -5.74 -1.08
CA THR A 126 6.82 -6.74 -1.53
C THR A 126 5.37 -6.28 -1.39
N TRP A 127 5.15 -5.10 -0.80
CA TRP A 127 3.83 -4.54 -0.58
C TRP A 127 3.39 -3.58 -1.68
N ASP A 128 2.08 -3.50 -1.81
CA ASP A 128 1.39 -2.48 -2.57
C ASP A 128 0.21 -1.94 -1.78
N THR A 129 -0.07 -0.65 -1.95
CA THR A 129 -1.25 -0.01 -1.37
C THR A 129 -1.65 1.21 -2.17
N GLY A 130 -2.94 1.53 -2.19
CA GLY A 130 -3.41 2.79 -2.76
C GLY A 130 -2.87 3.96 -1.95
N ALA A 131 -2.41 5.00 -2.63
CA ALA A 131 -1.98 6.24 -2.02
C ALA A 131 -2.63 7.42 -2.72
N MET A 132 -3.09 8.39 -1.95
CA MET A 132 -3.35 9.73 -2.47
C MET A 132 -2.04 10.50 -2.46
N LEU A 133 -1.75 11.15 -3.58
CA LEU A 133 -0.58 12.00 -3.71
C LEU A 133 -0.96 13.46 -3.55
N LYS A 134 -0.19 14.19 -2.75
CA LYS A 134 -0.26 15.65 -2.64
C LYS A 134 1.03 16.28 -3.15
N ILE A 135 0.93 17.14 -4.15
CA ILE A 135 2.10 17.82 -4.74
C ILE A 135 2.47 19.05 -3.90
N ILE A 136 3.76 19.24 -3.61
CA ILE A 136 4.24 20.38 -2.84
C ILE A 136 4.73 21.48 -3.80
N GLY A 137 4.15 22.67 -3.68
CA GLY A 137 4.60 23.88 -4.39
C GLY A 137 4.32 23.91 -5.90
N LYS A 138 3.61 22.92 -6.46
CA LYS A 138 3.19 22.87 -7.86
C LYS A 138 1.77 22.30 -8.00
N ASP A 139 1.09 22.69 -9.07
CA ASP A 139 -0.24 22.16 -9.41
C ASP A 139 -0.16 20.79 -10.10
N PHE A 140 0.87 20.60 -10.92
CA PHE A 140 1.09 19.40 -11.73
C PHE A 140 2.56 18.99 -11.72
N ILE A 141 2.81 17.70 -11.94
CA ILE A 141 4.14 17.18 -12.27
C ILE A 141 4.12 16.70 -13.72
N MET A 142 4.95 17.30 -14.56
CA MET A 142 5.05 16.93 -15.96
C MET A 142 5.87 15.63 -16.12
N PRO A 143 5.60 14.80 -17.15
CA PRO A 143 6.47 13.67 -17.47
C PRO A 143 7.92 14.13 -17.69
N GLY A 144 8.85 13.49 -17.00
CA GLY A 144 10.28 13.86 -16.97
C GLY A 144 10.68 14.82 -15.86
N GLU A 145 9.76 15.27 -15.01
CA GLU A 145 10.09 16.11 -13.85
C GLU A 145 10.25 15.31 -12.56
N VAL A 146 11.09 15.86 -11.67
CA VAL A 146 11.17 15.48 -10.27
C VAL A 146 10.41 16.51 -9.44
N SER A 147 9.64 16.06 -8.44
CA SER A 147 8.99 16.95 -7.50
C SER A 147 8.85 16.30 -6.13
N GLU A 148 8.76 17.14 -5.10
CA GLU A 148 8.48 16.70 -3.75
C GLU A 148 6.98 16.49 -3.57
N VAL A 149 6.63 15.35 -2.95
CA VAL A 149 5.24 14.93 -2.76
C VAL A 149 5.03 14.41 -1.35
N GLU A 150 3.81 14.54 -0.86
CA GLU A 150 3.31 13.85 0.32
C GLU A 150 2.42 12.69 -0.13
N LEU A 151 2.68 11.50 0.39
CA LEU A 151 1.94 10.28 0.10
C LEU A 151 1.10 9.88 1.30
N ASN A 152 -0.21 9.83 1.09
CA ASN A 152 -1.22 9.41 2.06
C ASN A 152 -1.73 8.02 1.68
N LEU A 153 -1.21 7.00 2.36
CA LEU A 153 -1.43 5.59 2.07
C LEU A 153 -2.74 5.09 2.69
N HIS A 154 -3.38 4.11 2.07
CA HIS A 154 -4.62 3.54 2.60
C HIS A 154 -4.41 2.68 3.86
N SER A 155 -3.22 2.07 3.99
CA SER A 155 -2.85 1.23 5.14
C SER A 155 -1.48 1.66 5.64
N GLN A 156 -1.24 1.45 6.93
CA GLN A 156 0.07 1.65 7.54
C GLN A 156 1.04 0.57 7.07
N MET A 157 2.16 0.99 6.49
CA MET A 157 3.17 0.11 5.89
C MET A 157 4.53 0.31 6.56
N PHE A 158 5.43 -0.63 6.29
CA PHE A 158 6.83 -0.48 6.64
C PHE A 158 7.51 0.49 5.65
N ILE A 159 7.96 1.64 6.16
CA ILE A 159 8.61 2.70 5.38
C ILE A 159 9.78 3.27 6.14
N GLU A 160 10.95 3.27 5.50
CA GLU A 160 12.14 3.97 6.00
C GLU A 160 12.58 5.06 5.01
N PRO A 161 13.25 6.13 5.50
CA PRO A 161 13.96 7.05 4.62
C PRO A 161 14.91 6.30 3.67
N GLN A 162 15.06 6.81 2.46
CA GLN A 162 15.84 6.21 1.36
C GLN A 162 15.25 4.90 0.78
N GLN A 163 14.12 4.42 1.28
CA GLN A 163 13.41 3.30 0.67
C GLN A 163 12.82 3.74 -0.68
N ARG A 164 13.06 2.93 -1.71
CA ARG A 164 12.57 3.17 -3.07
C ARG A 164 11.13 2.67 -3.22
N PHE A 165 10.36 3.35 -4.06
CA PHE A 165 9.03 2.92 -4.46
C PHE A 165 8.77 3.25 -5.93
N THR A 166 7.69 2.67 -6.46
CA THR A 166 7.14 3.01 -7.77
C THR A 166 5.65 3.30 -7.65
N ILE A 167 5.14 4.18 -8.50
CA ILE A 167 3.70 4.45 -8.63
C ILE A 167 3.24 3.85 -9.95
N ARG A 168 2.16 3.06 -9.91
CA ARG A 168 1.59 2.42 -11.10
C ARG A 168 0.13 2.79 -11.27
N LYS A 169 -0.23 3.12 -12.50
CA LYS A 169 -1.61 3.32 -12.96
C LYS A 169 -2.02 2.09 -13.76
N GLY A 170 -2.89 1.28 -13.18
CA GLY A 170 -3.17 -0.06 -13.70
C GLY A 170 -1.87 -0.88 -13.78
N ASN A 171 -1.51 -1.33 -14.98
CA ASN A 171 -0.31 -2.14 -15.19
C ASN A 171 0.95 -1.32 -15.51
N THR A 172 0.82 -0.02 -15.74
CA THR A 172 1.92 0.83 -16.22
C THR A 172 2.57 1.59 -15.07
N THR A 173 3.89 1.54 -14.98
CA THR A 173 4.66 2.38 -14.05
C THR A 173 4.69 3.81 -14.58
N ILE A 174 4.22 4.75 -13.77
CA ILE A 174 4.14 6.16 -14.15
C ILE A 174 5.19 7.02 -13.41
N GLY A 175 5.76 6.50 -12.33
CA GLY A 175 6.80 7.22 -11.60
C GLY A 175 7.60 6.31 -10.68
N THR A 176 8.80 6.78 -10.33
CA THR A 176 9.68 6.16 -9.34
C THR A 176 10.08 7.22 -8.32
N GLY A 177 10.16 6.81 -7.05
CA GLY A 177 10.49 7.74 -5.99
C GLY A 177 11.27 7.11 -4.86
N VAL A 178 11.65 7.99 -3.95
CA VAL A 178 12.37 7.66 -2.72
C VAL A 178 11.69 8.38 -1.57
N PHE A 179 11.33 7.63 -0.52
CA PHE A 179 10.82 8.23 0.71
C PHE A 179 11.92 9.05 1.39
N THR A 180 11.63 10.29 1.74
CA THR A 180 12.59 11.21 2.38
C THR A 180 12.37 11.33 3.87
N GLU A 181 11.10 11.41 4.29
CA GLU A 181 10.73 11.67 5.68
C GLU A 181 9.42 10.95 6.03
N LEU A 182 9.35 10.38 7.23
CA LEU A 182 8.12 9.82 7.77
C LEU A 182 7.33 10.95 8.43
N LEU A 183 6.04 11.06 8.10
CA LEU A 183 5.16 12.06 8.68
C LEU A 183 4.26 11.42 9.75
N GLU A 184 3.62 12.27 10.56
CA GLU A 184 2.61 11.81 11.49
C GLU A 184 1.48 11.07 10.77
N SER A 185 0.95 10.02 11.40
CA SER A 185 -0.09 9.19 10.80
C SER A 185 -1.33 10.02 10.47
N GLN A 186 -2.03 9.61 9.41
CA GLN A 186 -3.27 10.24 8.97
C GLN A 186 -4.33 10.21 10.07
N THR A 187 -5.07 11.31 10.19
CA THR A 187 -6.24 11.39 11.08
C THR A 187 -7.42 10.61 10.50
N ASP A 188 -8.44 10.35 11.32
CA ASP A 188 -9.68 9.72 10.84
C ASP A 188 -10.39 10.56 9.78
N GLU A 189 -10.25 11.90 9.84
CA GLU A 189 -10.78 12.80 8.82
C GLU A 189 -10.03 12.66 7.49
N ASP A 190 -8.70 12.57 7.51
CA ASP A 190 -7.89 12.38 6.30
C ASP A 190 -8.26 11.09 5.56
N LYS A 191 -8.64 10.04 6.33
CA LYS A 191 -9.06 8.74 5.81
C LYS A 191 -10.51 8.71 5.32
N ASP A 192 -11.34 9.71 5.67
CA ASP A 192 -12.74 9.75 5.23
C ASP A 192 -12.83 9.96 3.70
N PRO A 193 -13.44 9.03 2.95
CA PRO A 193 -13.67 9.19 1.52
C PRO A 193 -14.42 10.49 1.15
N LYS A 194 -15.28 11.02 2.04
CA LYS A 194 -15.97 12.30 1.83
C LYS A 194 -15.01 13.48 1.90
N HIS A 195 -14.09 13.47 2.87
CA HIS A 195 -13.08 14.51 2.99
C HIS A 195 -12.19 14.54 1.73
N LYS A 196 -11.74 13.38 1.27
CA LYS A 196 -11.02 13.25 -0.02
C LYS A 196 -11.79 13.85 -1.20
N LYS A 197 -13.08 13.50 -1.36
CA LYS A 197 -13.93 14.05 -2.42
C LYS A 197 -14.07 15.57 -2.33
N LYS A 198 -14.18 16.10 -1.12
CA LYS A 198 -14.23 17.56 -0.87
C LYS A 198 -12.95 18.24 -1.32
N MET A 199 -11.79 17.69 -0.97
CA MET A 199 -10.48 18.22 -1.40
C MET A 199 -10.31 18.18 -2.93
N MET A 200 -10.68 17.06 -3.57
CA MET A 200 -10.65 16.97 -5.03
C MET A 200 -11.59 17.99 -5.70
N LYS A 201 -12.79 18.22 -5.14
CA LYS A 201 -13.74 19.21 -5.65
C LYS A 201 -13.21 20.64 -5.51
N ALA A 202 -12.66 20.98 -4.36
CA ALA A 202 -12.04 22.29 -4.13
C ALA A 202 -10.87 22.52 -5.10
N GLU A 203 -10.08 21.49 -5.39
CA GLU A 203 -8.99 21.58 -6.36
C GLU A 203 -9.50 21.78 -7.80
N MET A 204 -10.56 21.08 -8.21
CA MET A 204 -11.18 21.31 -9.52
C MET A 204 -11.72 22.73 -9.66
N GLU A 205 -12.38 23.25 -8.62
CA GLU A 205 -12.91 24.61 -8.59
C GLU A 205 -11.78 25.64 -8.67
N ARG A 206 -10.68 25.42 -7.95
CA ARG A 206 -9.48 26.28 -8.00
C ARG A 206 -8.82 26.28 -9.37
N LEU A 207 -8.69 25.12 -10.02
CA LEU A 207 -8.04 24.98 -11.33
C LEU A 207 -8.94 25.44 -12.48
N GLY A 208 -10.26 25.47 -12.28
CA GLY A 208 -11.24 25.78 -13.33
C GLY A 208 -11.48 24.66 -14.35
N PHE A 209 -10.93 23.46 -14.11
CA PHE A 209 -11.16 22.26 -14.93
C PHE A 209 -10.97 20.98 -14.10
N ASN A 210 -11.38 19.82 -14.65
CA ASN A 210 -11.21 18.51 -14.00
C ASN A 210 -9.88 17.85 -14.46
N PRO A 211 -8.84 17.79 -13.60
CA PRO A 211 -7.56 17.19 -13.97
C PRO A 211 -7.55 15.66 -13.86
N TYR A 212 -8.62 15.05 -13.32
CA TYR A 212 -8.72 13.61 -13.07
C TYR A 212 -9.39 12.84 -14.23
N GLY A 213 -9.87 13.55 -15.24
CA GLY A 213 -10.61 13.01 -16.39
C GLY A 213 -12.09 12.70 -16.08
N GLU A 214 -12.86 12.47 -17.14
CA GLU A 214 -14.33 12.26 -17.09
C GLU A 214 -14.75 10.98 -16.35
N ILE A 215 -13.88 9.95 -16.31
CA ILE A 215 -14.19 8.66 -15.67
C ILE A 215 -14.39 8.81 -14.16
N MET A 216 -13.68 9.75 -13.52
CA MET A 216 -13.88 10.04 -12.10
C MET A 216 -15.21 10.75 -11.84
N GLU A 217 -15.72 11.53 -12.80
CA GLU A 217 -17.01 12.22 -12.71
C GLU A 217 -18.19 11.25 -12.66
N LYS A 218 -18.15 10.16 -13.45
CA LYS A 218 -19.13 9.07 -13.39
C LYS A 218 -19.10 8.28 -12.07
N ARG A 219 -17.96 8.24 -11.36
CA ARG A 219 -17.87 7.65 -10.00
C ARG A 219 -18.28 8.64 -8.90
N LEU A 220 -18.29 9.94 -9.20
CA LEU A 220 -18.63 11.00 -8.25
C LEU A 220 -20.14 11.24 -8.14
N LYS A 221 -20.90 11.04 -9.23
CA LYS A 221 -22.36 11.01 -9.21
C LYS A 221 -22.84 9.57 -9.28
N PRO A 222 -23.44 9.00 -8.22
CA PRO A 222 -24.10 7.71 -8.33
C PRO A 222 -25.14 7.80 -9.45
N ASP A 223 -25.06 6.89 -10.43
CA ASP A 223 -26.09 6.77 -11.45
C ASP A 223 -27.31 6.09 -10.81
N TYR A 224 -28.31 6.91 -10.46
CA TYR A 224 -29.56 6.44 -9.85
C TYR A 224 -30.57 5.95 -10.88
N SER A 225 -30.26 5.95 -12.18
CA SER A 225 -31.20 5.50 -13.22
C SER A 225 -31.70 4.06 -13.04
N ASN A 226 -30.93 3.22 -12.33
CA ASN A 226 -31.27 1.84 -11.97
C ASN A 226 -31.42 1.63 -10.45
N SER A 227 -31.58 2.72 -9.68
CA SER A 227 -31.77 2.64 -8.23
C SER A 227 -33.08 1.90 -7.90
N PRO A 228 -33.10 1.00 -6.90
CA PRO A 228 -34.31 0.27 -6.51
C PRO A 228 -35.52 1.15 -6.21
N LYS A 229 -35.32 2.43 -5.84
CA LYS A 229 -36.40 3.39 -5.59
C LYS A 229 -37.25 3.71 -6.83
N ASP A 230 -36.64 3.64 -8.02
CA ASP A 230 -37.30 3.91 -9.30
C ASP A 230 -37.56 2.62 -10.11
N ASN A 231 -37.23 1.45 -9.55
CA ASN A 231 -37.53 0.16 -10.16
C ASN A 231 -39.03 -0.16 -9.95
N PRO A 232 -39.86 -0.23 -11.01
CA PRO A 232 -41.28 -0.53 -10.88
C PRO A 232 -41.56 -1.88 -10.20
N LEU A 233 -40.64 -2.86 -10.28
CA LEU A 233 -40.75 -4.15 -9.59
C LEU A 233 -40.56 -4.05 -8.06
N ALA A 234 -39.84 -3.03 -7.57
CA ALA A 234 -39.64 -2.84 -6.13
C ALA A 234 -40.94 -2.38 -5.43
N LYS A 235 -41.80 -1.65 -6.14
CA LYS A 235 -43.11 -1.19 -5.64
C LYS A 235 -44.13 -2.33 -5.49
N GLU A 236 -43.94 -3.46 -6.18
CA GLU A 236 -44.82 -4.63 -6.04
C GLU A 236 -44.57 -5.41 -4.74
N PHE A 237 -43.36 -5.35 -4.18
CA PHE A 237 -43.02 -6.02 -2.92
C PHE A 237 -43.47 -5.25 -1.67
N ASP A 238 -43.59 -3.92 -1.75
CA ASP A 238 -44.10 -3.09 -0.64
C ASP A 238 -45.63 -3.23 -0.45
N GLY A 239 -46.34 -3.87 -1.39
CA GLY A 239 -47.77 -4.13 -1.33
C GLY A 239 -48.17 -5.44 -0.64
N VAL A 240 -47.22 -6.28 -0.22
CA VAL A 240 -47.48 -7.60 0.38
C VAL A 240 -47.10 -7.62 1.86
N GLN A 241 -47.59 -6.63 2.62
CA GLN A 241 -47.76 -6.73 4.07
C GLN A 241 -49.08 -6.05 4.48
N GLN A 242 -50.18 -6.78 4.31
CA GLN A 242 -51.36 -6.72 5.18
C GLN A 242 -51.86 -8.13 5.41
#